data_AF-A0A8T4MEX4-F1
#
_entry.id   AF-A0A8T4MEX4-F1
#
_cell.length_a   1.000
_cell.length_b   1.000
_cell.length_c   1.000
_cell.angle_alpha   90.00
_cell.angle_beta   90.00
_cell.angle_gamma   90.00
#
_symmetry.space_group_name_H-M   'P 1'
#
loop_
_entity.id
_entity.type
_entity.pdbx_description
1 polymer ?
#
loop_
_entity_poly.entity_id
_entity_poly.type
_entity_poly.pdbx_seq_one_letter_code
_entity_poly.pdbx_strand_id
1 'polypeptide(L)' 'MENISLKLERNFLDAIEKVMKKHHYTTKTEFVRESIRDKIRKLEEKEIVEDKDMMEQIVASEKNIKKGNVKKFNY' A
#
# COMPACT_ATOMS: atom_id res chain seq x y z
N MET A 1 -2.71 21.16 7.75
CA MET A 1 -3.72 20.52 6.87
C MET A 1 -4.04 21.50 5.77
N GLU A 2 -4.03 21.06 4.52
CA GLU A 2 -4.42 21.88 3.38
C GLU A 2 -5.76 21.39 2.82
N ASN A 3 -6.55 22.31 2.28
CA ASN A 3 -7.86 21.99 1.74
C ASN A 3 -7.76 21.78 0.23
N ILE A 4 -8.37 20.71 -0.25
CA ILE A 4 -8.57 20.45 -1.68
C ILE A 4 -10.07 20.41 -1.98
N SER A 5 -10.45 20.83 -3.18
CA SER A 5 -11.83 20.70 -3.68
C SER A 5 -11.85 19.73 -4.85
N LEU A 6 -12.80 18.79 -4.82
CA LEU A 6 -12.94 17.75 -5.85
C LEU A 6 -14.35 17.81 -6.43
N LYS A 7 -14.47 17.70 -7.76
CA LYS A 7 -15.74 17.45 -8.44
C LYS A 7 -15.82 15.97 -8.76
N LEU A 8 -16.89 15.32 -8.31
CA LEU A 8 -17.12 13.89 -8.47
C LEU A 8 -18.52 13.68 -9.04
N GLU A 9 -18.69 12.60 -9.81
CA GLU A 9 -20.01 12.20 -10.31
C GLU A 9 -20.95 11.84 -9.15
N ARG A 10 -22.24 12.13 -9.32
CA ARG A 10 -23.23 11.98 -8.24
C ARG A 10 -23.42 10.52 -7.80
N ASN A 11 -23.54 9.61 -8.77
CA ASN A 11 -23.56 8.17 -8.56
C ASN A 11 -22.34 7.67 -7.76
N PHE A 12 -21.15 8.24 -8.01
CA PHE A 12 -19.93 7.88 -7.29
C PHE A 12 -19.96 8.39 -5.85
N LEU A 13 -20.46 9.62 -5.62
CA LEU A 13 -20.69 10.14 -4.26
C LEU A 13 -21.67 9.25 -3.48
N ASP A 14 -22.75 8.81 -4.11
CA ASP A 14 -23.73 7.91 -3.47
C ASP A 14 -23.09 6.57 -3.09
N ALA A 15 -22.20 6.04 -3.93
CA ALA A 15 -21.44 4.83 -3.64
C ALA A 15 -20.50 5.03 -2.45
N ILE A 16 -19.79 6.16 -2.40
CA ILE A 16 -18.94 6.53 -1.26
C ILE A 16 -19.75 6.57 0.03
N GLU A 17 -20.92 7.23 0.03
CA GLU A 17 -21.75 7.33 1.24
C GLU A 17 -22.26 5.98 1.74
N LYS A 18 -22.62 5.05 0.83
CA LYS A 18 -23.01 3.69 1.21
C LYS A 18 -21.87 2.94 1.88
N VAL A 19 -20.65 3.03 1.33
CA VAL A 19 -19.46 2.40 1.90
C VAL A 19 -19.12 3.04 3.25
N MET A 20 -19.16 4.36 3.34
CA MET A 20 -18.92 5.08 4.59
C MET A 20 -19.83 4.60 5.72
N LYS A 21 -21.15 4.50 5.45
CA LYS A 21 -22.13 4.02 6.45
C LYS A 21 -21.84 2.58 6.87
N LYS A 22 -21.49 1.70 5.92
CA LYS A 22 -21.19 0.29 6.18
C LYS A 22 -19.95 0.11 7.04
N HIS A 23 -18.95 0.98 6.89
CA HIS A 23 -17.67 0.90 7.58
C HIS A 23 -17.54 1.94 8.71
N HIS A 24 -18.65 2.54 9.14
CA HIS A 24 -18.72 3.48 10.28
C HIS A 24 -17.82 4.72 10.17
N TYR A 25 -17.58 5.19 8.95
CA TYR A 25 -16.87 6.45 8.72
C TYR A 25 -17.74 7.65 9.09
N THR A 26 -17.14 8.61 9.81
CA THR A 26 -17.88 9.77 10.30
C THR A 26 -17.89 10.90 9.27
N THR A 27 -16.80 11.10 8.52
CA THR A 27 -16.69 12.19 7.54
C THR A 27 -16.13 11.73 6.20
N LYS A 28 -16.54 12.40 5.11
CA LYS A 28 -15.98 12.15 3.77
C LYS A 28 -14.48 12.44 3.73
N THR A 29 -14.04 13.45 4.46
CA THR A 29 -12.63 13.84 4.57
C THR A 29 -11.78 12.72 5.17
N GLU A 30 -12.27 12.08 6.23
CA GLU A 30 -11.61 10.91 6.85
C GLU A 30 -11.52 9.75 5.87
N PHE A 31 -12.66 9.36 5.29
CA PHE A 31 -12.72 8.27 4.31
C PHE A 31 -11.77 8.47 3.13
N VAL A 32 -11.79 9.67 2.53
CA VAL A 32 -10.93 10.00 1.37
C VAL A 32 -9.45 10.00 1.78
N ARG A 33 -9.10 10.57 2.94
CA ARG A 33 -7.72 10.61 3.41
C ARG A 33 -7.15 9.21 3.65
N GLU A 34 -7.91 8.33 4.29
CA GLU A 34 -7.50 6.94 4.49
C GLU A 34 -7.38 6.19 3.18
N SER A 35 -8.38 6.32 2.29
CA SER A 35 -8.35 5.67 0.97
C SER A 35 -7.12 6.08 0.14
N ILE A 36 -6.75 7.37 0.17
CA ILE A 36 -5.55 7.87 -0.51
C ILE A 36 -4.29 7.31 0.16
N ARG A 37 -4.22 7.30 1.50
CA ARG A 37 -3.06 6.74 2.24
C ARG A 37 -2.84 5.27 1.91
N ASP A 38 -3.90 4.48 1.92
CA ASP A 38 -3.84 3.05 1.60
C ASP A 38 -3.44 2.82 0.14
N LYS A 39 -3.90 3.69 -0.77
CA LYS A 39 -3.49 3.62 -2.18
C LYS A 39 -2.01 3.95 -2.35
N ILE A 40 -1.49 4.97 -1.66
CA ILE A 40 -0.07 5.34 -1.69
C ILE A 40 0.78 4.17 -1.19
N ARG A 41 0.48 3.62 0.00
CA ARG A 41 1.22 2.47 0.55
C ARG A 41 1.25 1.27 -0.39
N LYS A 42 0.11 0.94 -1.00
CA LYS A 42 0.02 -0.16 -1.97
C LYS A 42 0.80 0.10 -3.26
N LEU A 43 1.02 1.37 -3.64
CA LEU A 43 1.85 1.70 -4.78
C LEU A 43 3.34 1.59 -4.41
N GLU A 44 3.74 2.11 -3.26
CA GLU A 44 5.10 1.98 -2.72
C GLU A 44 5.49 0.50 -2.55
N GLU A 45 4.62 -0.33 -1.96
CA GLU A 45 4.84 -1.77 -1.83
C GLU A 45 5.01 -2.47 -3.18
N LYS A 46 4.23 -2.05 -4.20
CA LYS A 46 4.35 -2.61 -5.54
C LYS A 46 5.66 -2.22 -6.21
N GLU A 47 6.08 -0.96 -6.06
CA GLU A 47 7.36 -0.49 -6.60
C GLU A 47 8.53 -1.27 -5.99
N ILE A 48 8.50 -1.54 -4.67
CA ILE A 48 9.51 -2.37 -3.99
C ILE A 48 9.53 -3.81 -4.52
N VAL A 49 8.36 -4.40 -4.77
CA VAL A 49 8.25 -5.77 -5.31
C VAL A 49 8.66 -5.84 -6.78
N GLU A 50 8.36 -4.79 -7.55
CA GLU A 50 8.72 -4.66 -8.97
C GLU A 50 10.18 -4.23 -9.18
N ASP A 51 10.85 -3.72 -8.14
CA ASP A 51 12.31 -3.57 -8.07
C ASP A 51 12.94 -4.97 -8.11
N LYS A 52 13.15 -5.42 -9.36
CA LYS A 52 13.70 -6.74 -9.70
C LYS A 52 14.95 -7.08 -8.90
N ASP A 53 15.77 -6.07 -8.60
CA ASP A 53 17.01 -6.21 -7.84
C ASP A 53 16.77 -6.71 -6.40
N MET A 54 15.69 -6.29 -5.75
CA MET A 54 15.38 -6.71 -4.37
C MET A 54 14.81 -8.13 -4.34
N MET A 55 13.92 -8.47 -5.28
CA MET A 55 13.40 -9.83 -5.41
C MET A 55 14.47 -10.83 -5.86
N GLU A 56 15.39 -10.43 -6.73
CA GLU A 56 16.55 -11.26 -7.10
C GLU A 56 17.44 -11.54 -5.88
N GLN A 57 17.68 -10.54 -5.01
CA GLN A 57 18.43 -10.72 -3.77
C GLN A 57 17.72 -11.66 -2.79
N ILE A 58 16.40 -11.52 -2.62
CA ILE A 58 15.60 -12.42 -1.76
C ILE A 58 15.69 -13.85 -2.29
N VAL A 59 15.43 -14.07 -3.58
CA VAL A 59 15.50 -15.41 -4.20
C VAL A 59 16.91 -16.00 -4.14
N ALA A 60 17.95 -15.19 -4.33
CA ALA A 60 19.34 -15.63 -4.20
C ALA A 60 19.68 -16.02 -2.75
N SER A 61 19.24 -15.23 -1.77
CA SER A 61 19.44 -15.51 -0.35
C SER A 61 18.75 -16.81 0.09
N GLU A 62 17.51 -17.05 -0.33
CA GLU A 62 16.78 -18.29 -0.04
C GLU A 62 17.46 -19.53 -0.64
N LYS A 63 17.98 -19.43 -1.87
CA LYS A 63 18.76 -20.51 -2.50
C LYS A 63 20.05 -20.81 -1.74
N ASN A 64 20.72 -19.78 -1.21
CA ASN A 64 21.96 -19.93 -0.46
C ASN A 64 21.73 -20.54 0.94
N ILE A 65 20.63 -20.18 1.61
CA ILE A 65 20.21 -20.77 2.90
C ILE A 65 19.87 -22.25 2.72
N LYS A 66 19.10 -22.62 1.69
CA LYS A 66 18.77 -24.03 1.38
C LYS A 66 19.98 -24.89 1.01
N LYS A 67 21.05 -24.28 0.50
CA LYS A 67 22.33 -24.95 0.20
C LYS A 67 23.30 -25.01 1.39
N GLY A 68 22.90 -24.55 2.58
CA GLY A 68 23.69 -24.65 3.80
C GLY A 68 24.87 -23.67 3.91
N ASN A 69 24.98 -22.69 3.01
CA ASN A 69 26.06 -21.70 3.05
C ASN A 69 25.66 -20.49 3.91
N VAL A 70 25.71 -20.65 5.24
CA VAL A 70 25.60 -19.52 6.17
C VAL A 70 26.97 -18.90 6.33
N LYS A 71 27.25 -17.78 5.63
CA LYS A 71 28.40 -16.95 5.99
C LYS A 71 28.11 -16.29 7.33
N LYS A 72 28.80 -16.73 8.39
CA LYS A 72 28.86 -16.01 9.66
C LYS A 72 29.46 -14.64 9.40
N PHE A 73 28.66 -13.60 9.58
CA PHE A 73 29.18 -12.24 9.69
C PHE A 73 29.81 -12.11 11.07
N ASN A 74 31.13 -12.00 11.12
CA ASN A 74 31.83 -11.55 12.31
C ASN A 74 31.73 -10.02 12.33
N TYR A 75 31.11 -9.50 13.40
CA TYR A 75 31.12 -8.08 13.75
C TYR A 75 32.50 -7.67 14.25
#